data_AF-A0A2Z6GC01-F1
#
_entry.id   AF-A0A2Z6GC01-F1
#
_cell.length_a   1.000
_cell.length_b   1.000
_cell.length_c   1.000
_cell.angle_alpha   90.00
_cell.angle_beta   90.00
_cell.angle_gamma   90.00
#
_symmetry.space_group_name_H-M   'P 1'
#
loop_
_entity.id
_entity.type
_entity.pdbx_description
1 polymer ?
#
loop_
_entity_poly.entity_id
_entity_poly.type
_entity_poly.pdbx_seq_one_letter_code
_entity_poly.pdbx_strand_id
1 'polypeptide(L)'
;MRWIGCQRNIYNSKVREDQYFRRFAQKSLQHVGQYAPIDQQYSQFKTDLTPYLSEVPSVLLRNGAVLWKQAYGRYFSKLGGRPVIHKKHGKQAVWLTSELFKFVPVTDTETGKITGHQLYLGTKKFPVGILMFKAHKDYKLPASLHISIHAGRWHVSFNYDDGIQEPTDKDTTDWLIQFDEAELRKMTAGLDLGVTLPLAGSDYQQFGFSEVQDKRLLAQERHKKCWQRRQARRTKGSAGWVKAKRKVARYQRYGADVRRDVSHKTSC
;
A
#
# COMPACT_ATOMS: atom_id res chain seq x y z
N MET A 1 9.28 -11.89 -6.55
CA MET A 1 10.08 -11.62 -5.34
C MET A 1 9.59 -12.54 -4.24
N ARG A 2 10.51 -13.29 -3.63
CA ARG A 2 10.20 -14.38 -2.68
C ARG A 2 9.52 -13.87 -1.41
N TRP A 3 10.03 -12.79 -0.82
CA TRP A 3 9.57 -12.25 0.45
C TRP A 3 8.10 -11.78 0.42
N ILE A 4 7.73 -10.97 -0.57
CA ILE A 4 6.33 -10.57 -0.85
C ILE A 4 5.41 -11.81 -0.93
N GLY A 5 5.87 -12.85 -1.62
CA GLY A 5 5.12 -14.09 -1.80
C GLY A 5 4.88 -14.84 -0.48
N CYS A 6 5.92 -14.96 0.35
CA CYS A 6 5.87 -15.67 1.63
C CYS A 6 4.99 -14.94 2.65
N GLN A 7 5.16 -13.62 2.81
CA GLN A 7 4.33 -12.81 3.70
C GLN A 7 2.85 -12.88 3.30
N ARG A 8 2.56 -12.76 1.98
CA ARG A 8 1.20 -12.92 1.46
C ARG A 8 0.65 -14.33 1.70
N ASN A 9 1.49 -15.36 1.57
CA ASN A 9 1.06 -16.74 1.81
C ASN A 9 0.55 -16.88 3.24
N ILE A 10 1.33 -16.47 4.24
CA ILE A 10 0.92 -16.53 5.65
C ILE A 10 -0.39 -15.76 5.89
N TYR A 11 -0.47 -14.52 5.42
CA TYR A 11 -1.70 -13.73 5.53
C TYR A 11 -2.91 -14.47 4.92
N ASN A 12 -2.77 -14.98 3.70
CA ASN A 12 -3.84 -15.70 3.01
C ASN A 12 -4.19 -17.03 3.69
N SER A 13 -3.21 -17.71 4.30
CA SER A 13 -3.43 -18.94 5.04
C SER A 13 -4.26 -18.67 6.30
N LYS A 14 -3.98 -17.60 7.06
CA LYS A 14 -4.84 -17.15 8.16
C LYS A 14 -6.25 -16.80 7.70
N VAL A 15 -6.40 -16.12 6.55
CA VAL A 15 -7.73 -15.85 5.97
C VAL A 15 -8.49 -17.14 5.65
N ARG A 16 -7.81 -18.16 5.11
CA ARG A 16 -8.44 -19.45 4.79
C ARG A 16 -8.80 -20.25 6.04
N GLU A 17 -7.91 -20.28 7.03
CA GLU A 17 -8.13 -20.90 8.34
C GLU A 17 -9.38 -20.32 9.00
N ASP A 18 -9.48 -18.98 9.06
CA ASP A 18 -10.68 -18.29 9.54
C ASP A 18 -11.93 -18.66 8.75
N GLN A 19 -11.86 -18.60 7.41
CA GLN A 19 -13.01 -18.94 6.57
C GLN A 19 -13.47 -20.38 6.77
N TYR A 20 -12.54 -21.31 6.97
CA TYR A 20 -12.82 -22.70 7.25
C TYR A 20 -13.55 -22.83 8.59
N PHE A 21 -12.95 -22.36 9.68
CA PHE A 21 -13.54 -22.50 11.02
C PHE A 21 -14.89 -21.82 11.15
N ARG A 22 -15.07 -20.64 10.54
CA ARG A 22 -16.37 -19.95 10.56
C ARG A 22 -17.45 -20.71 9.78
N ARG A 23 -17.12 -21.21 8.58
CA ARG A 23 -18.07 -22.02 7.81
C ARG A 23 -18.40 -23.32 8.51
N PHE A 24 -17.42 -23.92 9.19
CA PHE A 24 -17.61 -25.13 9.97
C PHE A 24 -18.53 -24.87 11.17
N ALA A 25 -18.29 -23.81 11.94
CA ALA A 25 -19.13 -23.41 13.06
C ALA A 25 -20.57 -23.09 12.64
N GLN A 26 -20.78 -22.53 11.45
CA GLN A 26 -22.13 -22.29 10.90
C GLN A 26 -22.89 -23.58 10.53
N LYS A 27 -22.18 -24.69 10.28
CA LYS A 27 -22.77 -25.96 9.84
C LYS A 27 -22.89 -27.00 10.94
N SER A 28 -22.38 -26.72 12.13
CA SER A 28 -22.40 -27.64 13.26
C SER A 28 -22.94 -26.96 14.51
N LEU A 29 -24.06 -27.47 15.04
CA LEU A 29 -24.71 -26.95 16.25
C LEU A 29 -23.79 -27.02 17.48
N GLN A 30 -22.87 -27.99 17.52
CA GLN A 30 -21.91 -28.14 18.63
C GLN A 30 -20.88 -27.00 18.72
N HIS A 31 -20.70 -26.25 17.63
CA HIS A 31 -19.73 -25.16 17.55
C HIS A 31 -20.38 -23.77 17.54
N VAL A 32 -21.67 -23.69 17.85
CA VAL A 32 -22.36 -22.40 18.02
C VAL A 32 -21.68 -21.61 19.14
N GLY A 33 -21.35 -20.35 18.87
CA GLY A 33 -20.63 -19.48 19.82
C GLY A 33 -19.12 -19.73 19.90
N GLN A 34 -18.57 -20.73 19.21
CA GLN A 34 -17.12 -20.92 19.11
C GLN A 34 -16.55 -20.09 17.95
N TYR A 35 -15.46 -19.37 18.25
CA TYR A 35 -14.78 -18.53 17.27
C TYR A 35 -13.35 -19.01 17.08
N ALA A 36 -12.89 -18.96 15.83
CA ALA A 36 -11.48 -19.20 15.51
C ALA A 36 -10.61 -18.18 16.25
N PRO A 37 -9.46 -18.59 16.82
CA PRO A 37 -8.59 -17.67 17.52
C PRO A 37 -8.01 -16.61 16.58
N ILE A 38 -8.08 -15.35 17.00
CA ILE A 38 -7.56 -14.20 16.24
C ILE A 38 -6.16 -13.86 16.76
N ASP A 39 -5.24 -14.78 16.52
CA ASP A 39 -3.84 -14.72 16.97
C ASP A 39 -2.85 -14.43 15.83
N GLN A 40 -1.56 -14.43 16.16
CA GLN A 40 -0.46 -14.28 15.20
C GLN A 40 0.27 -15.60 14.93
N GLN A 41 -0.27 -16.74 15.39
CA GLN A 41 0.37 -18.04 15.22
C GLN A 41 0.31 -18.45 13.74
N TYR A 42 1.47 -18.85 13.21
CA TYR A 42 1.62 -19.23 11.81
C TYR A 42 2.45 -20.51 11.60
N SER A 43 2.97 -21.12 12.66
CA SER A 43 3.87 -22.27 12.57
C SER A 43 3.22 -23.47 11.87
N GLN A 44 1.91 -23.66 12.05
CA GLN A 44 1.12 -24.72 11.42
C GLN A 44 1.08 -24.61 9.89
N PHE A 45 1.36 -23.43 9.32
CA PHE A 45 1.44 -23.26 7.87
C PHE A 45 2.79 -23.64 7.27
N LYS A 46 3.79 -23.97 8.10
CA LYS A 46 5.08 -24.49 7.65
C LYS A 46 5.02 -26.01 7.59
N THR A 47 4.59 -26.52 6.45
CA THR A 47 4.49 -27.96 6.16
C THR A 47 5.45 -28.36 5.05
N ASP A 48 5.56 -29.66 4.79
CA ASP A 48 6.34 -30.23 3.67
C ASP A 48 5.89 -29.72 2.30
N LEU A 49 4.65 -29.21 2.18
CA LEU A 49 4.10 -28.59 0.98
C LEU A 49 4.55 -27.11 0.80
N THR A 50 5.19 -26.54 1.82
CA THR A 50 5.59 -25.13 1.86
C THR A 50 7.05 -24.93 2.29
N PRO A 51 8.01 -25.69 1.73
CA PRO A 51 9.41 -25.65 2.18
C PRO A 51 10.01 -24.25 2.02
N TYR A 52 9.55 -23.51 1.01
CA TYR A 52 10.00 -22.16 0.70
C TYR A 52 9.75 -21.13 1.81
N LEU A 53 8.85 -21.40 2.77
CA LEU A 53 8.63 -20.55 3.95
C LEU A 53 9.79 -20.64 4.94
N SER A 54 10.54 -21.74 4.98
CA SER A 54 11.72 -21.89 5.84
C SER A 54 12.97 -21.17 5.31
N GLU A 55 12.94 -20.77 4.04
CA GLU A 55 14.05 -20.10 3.35
C GLU A 55 13.95 -18.56 3.42
N VAL A 56 13.08 -18.02 4.28
CA VAL A 56 12.96 -16.58 4.55
C VAL A 56 13.01 -16.34 6.07
N PRO A 57 13.32 -15.10 6.52
CA PRO A 57 13.32 -14.78 7.94
C PRO A 57 11.96 -15.07 8.60
N SER A 58 11.95 -15.65 9.79
CA SER A 58 10.72 -15.89 10.58
C SER A 58 9.96 -14.58 10.85
N VAL A 59 10.69 -13.50 11.12
CA VAL A 59 10.17 -12.13 11.28
C VAL A 59 9.26 -11.72 10.12
N LEU A 60 9.62 -12.07 8.89
CA LEU A 60 8.83 -11.75 7.70
C LEU A 60 7.47 -12.45 7.69
N LEU A 61 7.46 -13.73 8.12
CA LEU A 61 6.27 -14.56 8.23
C LEU A 61 5.36 -14.05 9.36
N ARG A 62 5.95 -13.75 10.52
CA ARG A 62 5.29 -13.12 11.66
C ARG A 62 4.56 -11.84 11.22
N ASN A 63 5.25 -10.97 10.49
CA ASN A 63 4.66 -9.73 9.96
C ASN A 63 3.43 -9.99 9.06
N GLY A 64 3.39 -11.12 8.33
CA GLY A 64 2.22 -11.53 7.56
C GLY A 64 1.00 -11.88 8.42
N ALA A 65 1.22 -12.58 9.54
CA ALA A 65 0.16 -12.88 10.51
C ALA A 65 -0.30 -11.62 11.27
N VAL A 66 0.62 -10.71 11.59
CA VAL A 66 0.31 -9.40 12.18
C VAL A 66 -0.62 -8.60 11.27
N LEU A 67 -0.34 -8.52 9.97
CA LEU A 67 -1.20 -7.82 9.01
C LEU A 67 -2.63 -8.38 9.00
N TRP A 68 -2.79 -9.70 9.15
CA TRP A 68 -4.10 -10.35 9.24
C TRP A 68 -4.83 -9.96 10.53
N LYS A 69 -4.13 -10.02 11.68
CA LYS A 69 -4.70 -9.63 12.98
C LYS A 69 -5.10 -8.15 12.99
N GLN A 70 -4.27 -7.26 12.43
CA GLN A 70 -4.58 -5.83 12.28
C GLN A 70 -5.82 -5.60 11.41
N ALA A 71 -5.93 -6.32 10.28
CA ALA A 71 -7.11 -6.22 9.42
C ALA A 71 -8.38 -6.69 10.16
N TYR A 72 -8.28 -7.70 11.02
CA TYR A 72 -9.38 -8.11 11.89
C TYR A 72 -9.71 -7.07 12.97
N GLY A 73 -8.71 -6.46 13.60
CA GLY A 73 -8.91 -5.36 14.54
C GLY A 73 -9.71 -4.21 13.90
N ARG A 74 -9.33 -3.79 12.68
CA ARG A 74 -10.08 -2.78 11.92
C ARG A 74 -11.52 -3.19 11.62
N TYR A 75 -11.76 -4.48 11.34
CA TYR A 75 -13.11 -4.98 11.12
C TYR A 75 -13.98 -4.85 12.37
N PHE A 76 -13.46 -5.20 13.56
CA PHE A 76 -14.19 -5.04 14.81
C PHE A 76 -14.45 -3.59 15.17
N SER A 77 -13.50 -2.70 14.90
CA SER A 77 -13.67 -1.24 15.07
C SER A 77 -14.57 -0.60 13.99
N LYS A 78 -15.18 -1.39 13.09
CA LYS A 78 -16.01 -0.91 11.96
C LYS A 78 -15.28 0.06 11.01
N LEU A 79 -13.94 0.04 11.00
CA LEU A 79 -13.07 0.85 10.13
C LEU A 79 -12.77 0.16 8.78
N GLY A 80 -13.30 -1.05 8.57
CA GLY A 80 -13.08 -1.81 7.35
C GLY A 80 -13.88 -3.10 7.30
N GLY A 81 -13.88 -3.72 6.11
CA GLY A 81 -14.44 -5.05 5.92
C GLY A 81 -13.56 -6.14 6.54
N ARG A 82 -14.13 -7.34 6.66
CA ARG A 82 -13.42 -8.53 7.14
C ARG A 82 -12.21 -8.87 6.23
N PRO A 83 -11.12 -9.46 6.75
CA PRO A 83 -9.94 -9.79 5.94
C PRO A 83 -10.25 -10.70 4.75
N VAL A 84 -9.69 -10.36 3.58
CA VAL A 84 -9.91 -11.07 2.31
C VAL A 84 -8.60 -11.55 1.69
N ILE A 85 -8.65 -12.60 0.87
CA ILE A 85 -7.48 -13.18 0.20
C ILE A 85 -6.82 -12.18 -0.75
N HIS A 86 -5.53 -11.95 -0.57
CA HIS A 86 -4.71 -11.12 -1.44
C HIS A 86 -4.29 -11.88 -2.70
N LYS A 87 -4.42 -11.22 -3.86
CA LYS A 87 -4.10 -11.79 -5.16
C LYS A 87 -2.59 -11.70 -5.48
N LYS A 88 -2.12 -12.57 -6.38
CA LYS A 88 -0.75 -12.54 -6.91
C LYS A 88 -0.54 -11.61 -8.10
N HIS A 89 -1.51 -10.76 -8.41
CA HIS A 89 -1.48 -9.86 -9.56
C HIS A 89 -1.78 -8.43 -9.09
N GLY A 90 -1.35 -7.44 -9.87
CA GLY A 90 -1.50 -6.03 -9.52
C GLY A 90 -0.36 -5.50 -8.64
N LYS A 91 -0.64 -4.46 -7.87
CA LYS A 91 0.29 -3.91 -6.86
C LYS A 91 0.54 -4.98 -5.79
N GLN A 92 1.81 -5.18 -5.44
CA GLN A 92 2.19 -6.05 -4.35
C GLN A 92 3.11 -5.30 -3.41
N ALA A 93 3.08 -5.64 -2.14
CA ALA A 93 3.95 -5.05 -1.15
C ALA A 93 4.41 -6.10 -0.13
N VAL A 94 5.50 -5.78 0.55
CA VAL A 94 5.96 -6.45 1.75
C VAL A 94 6.16 -5.39 2.82
N TRP A 95 5.69 -5.69 4.03
CA TRP A 95 5.93 -4.89 5.22
C TRP A 95 7.14 -5.45 5.98
N LEU A 96 8.12 -4.59 6.23
CA LEU A 96 9.37 -4.93 6.91
C LEU A 96 9.49 -4.11 8.20
N THR A 97 9.85 -4.76 9.28
CA THR A 97 10.24 -4.12 10.55
C THR A 97 11.75 -3.88 10.56
N SER A 98 12.22 -3.02 11.46
CA SER A 98 13.64 -2.64 11.62
C SER A 98 14.62 -3.81 11.75
N GLU A 99 14.15 -4.99 12.15
CA GLU A 99 14.91 -6.25 12.16
C GLU A 99 15.41 -6.70 10.77
N LEU A 100 14.78 -6.25 9.68
CA LEU A 100 15.02 -6.74 8.32
C LEU A 100 15.62 -5.69 7.37
N PHE A 101 15.88 -4.48 7.86
CA PHE A 101 16.49 -3.44 7.06
C PHE A 101 17.38 -2.52 7.89
N LYS A 102 18.34 -1.87 7.23
CA LYS A 102 19.19 -0.84 7.85
C LYS A 102 19.40 0.31 6.87
N PHE A 103 19.20 1.53 7.35
CA PHE A 103 19.65 2.73 6.65
C PHE A 103 21.11 3.00 7.01
N VAL A 104 21.96 3.16 5.99
CA VAL A 104 23.37 3.52 6.15
C VAL A 104 23.58 4.87 5.45
N PRO A 105 24.04 5.92 6.16
CA PRO A 105 24.28 7.21 5.54
C PRO A 105 25.42 7.10 4.52
N VAL A 106 25.26 7.76 3.38
CA VAL A 106 26.33 7.96 2.40
C VAL A 106 26.87 9.36 2.63
N THR A 107 28.09 9.43 3.12
CA THR A 107 28.81 10.69 3.34
C THR A 107 29.68 11.00 2.13
N ASP A 108 29.65 12.26 1.70
CA ASP A 108 30.62 12.77 0.75
C ASP A 108 32.00 12.88 1.42
N THR A 109 33.03 12.35 0.77
CA THR A 109 34.40 12.24 1.31
C THR A 109 35.09 13.59 1.49
N GLU A 110 34.67 14.62 0.77
CA GLU A 110 35.29 15.95 0.85
C GLU A 110 34.57 16.90 1.81
N THR A 111 33.25 16.79 1.94
CA THR A 111 32.42 17.74 2.72
C THR A 111 31.86 17.18 4.02
N GLY A 112 31.95 15.85 4.23
CA GLY A 112 31.34 15.16 5.37
C GLY A 112 29.81 15.21 5.40
N LYS A 113 29.16 15.81 4.39
CA LYS A 113 27.70 15.93 4.32
C LYS A 113 27.08 14.60 3.88
N ILE A 114 25.95 14.26 4.51
CA ILE A 114 25.15 13.09 4.13
C ILE A 114 24.43 13.43 2.81
N THR A 115 24.88 12.84 1.71
CA THR A 115 24.30 13.05 0.36
C THR A 115 23.10 12.13 0.10
N GLY A 116 22.96 11.05 0.86
CA GLY A 116 21.86 10.11 0.75
C GLY A 116 21.97 8.97 1.75
N HIS A 117 21.10 7.98 1.63
CA HIS A 117 21.19 6.77 2.45
C HIS A 117 21.12 5.53 1.54
N GLN A 118 21.87 4.50 1.91
CA GLN A 118 21.73 3.16 1.36
C GLN A 118 20.79 2.36 2.25
N LEU A 119 19.78 1.76 1.64
CA LEU A 119 18.85 0.87 2.31
C LEU A 119 19.32 -0.58 2.12
N TYR A 120 19.92 -1.13 3.16
CA TYR A 120 20.28 -2.54 3.23
C TYR A 120 19.03 -3.35 3.58
N LEU A 121 18.75 -4.39 2.81
CA LEU A 121 17.64 -5.28 3.00
C LEU A 121 18.13 -6.70 3.25
N GLY A 122 17.58 -7.32 4.29
CA GLY A 122 17.98 -8.67 4.67
C GLY A 122 18.78 -8.72 5.96
N THR A 123 19.09 -9.95 6.33
CA THR A 123 20.00 -10.27 7.43
C THR A 123 21.20 -11.00 6.86
N LYS A 124 22.25 -11.24 7.66
CA LYS A 124 23.41 -12.05 7.23
C LYS A 124 23.02 -13.41 6.66
N LYS A 125 22.02 -14.08 7.29
CA LYS A 125 21.50 -15.39 6.84
C LYS A 125 20.62 -15.28 5.60
N PHE A 126 19.88 -14.19 5.46
CA PHE A 126 18.92 -13.99 4.38
C PHE A 126 19.15 -12.63 3.70
N PRO A 127 20.23 -12.48 2.91
CA PRO A 127 20.51 -11.23 2.22
C PRO A 127 19.51 -11.02 1.08
N VAL A 128 19.04 -9.79 0.90
CA VAL A 128 18.20 -9.39 -0.25
C VAL A 128 18.96 -8.47 -1.18
N GLY A 129 19.68 -7.49 -0.62
CA GLY A 129 20.51 -6.56 -1.38
C GLY A 129 20.45 -5.15 -0.84
N ILE A 130 21.04 -4.23 -1.61
CA ILE A 130 21.13 -2.80 -1.28
C ILE A 130 20.28 -2.03 -2.28
N LEU A 131 19.47 -1.11 -1.77
CA LEU A 131 18.75 -0.13 -2.58
C LEU A 131 19.33 1.25 -2.33
N MET A 132 19.62 1.98 -3.40
CA MET A 132 19.89 3.40 -3.29
C MET A 132 18.61 4.14 -2.96
N PHE A 133 18.65 4.92 -1.88
CA PHE A 133 17.53 5.72 -1.43
C PHE A 133 17.92 7.20 -1.46
N LYS A 134 17.22 7.96 -2.31
CA LYS A 134 17.28 9.42 -2.33
C LYS A 134 16.02 9.95 -1.66
N ALA A 135 16.18 10.63 -0.54
CA ALA A 135 15.08 11.30 0.12
C ALA A 135 14.65 12.52 -0.71
N HIS A 136 13.34 12.75 -0.80
CA HIS A 136 12.77 13.93 -1.46
C HIS A 136 12.38 15.04 -0.46
N LYS A 137 12.26 14.67 0.82
CA LYS A 137 11.94 15.54 1.95
C LYS A 137 12.77 15.08 3.15
N ASP A 138 12.89 15.95 4.15
CA ASP A 138 13.47 15.57 5.44
C ASP A 138 12.67 14.43 6.08
N TYR A 139 13.39 13.54 6.75
CA TYR A 139 12.79 12.35 7.35
C TYR A 139 13.58 11.86 8.55
N LYS A 140 12.86 11.22 9.48
CA LYS A 140 13.46 10.45 10.57
C LYS A 140 13.50 8.96 10.20
N LEU A 141 14.43 8.21 10.80
CA LEU A 141 14.55 6.78 10.56
C LEU A 141 13.27 6.06 11.00
N PRO A 142 12.61 5.30 10.10
CA PRO A 142 11.35 4.66 10.43
C PRO A 142 11.55 3.34 11.19
N ALA A 143 10.61 3.00 12.06
CA ALA A 143 10.56 1.68 12.72
C ALA A 143 10.16 0.54 11.77
N SER A 144 9.46 0.87 10.68
CA SER A 144 9.03 -0.09 9.67
C SER A 144 8.88 0.57 8.30
N LEU A 145 8.97 -0.22 7.23
CA LEU A 145 8.78 0.26 5.87
C LEU A 145 8.01 -0.73 5.01
N HIS A 146 7.43 -0.22 3.93
CA HIS A 146 6.82 -1.01 2.88
C HIS A 146 7.65 -0.93 1.61
N ILE A 147 7.97 -2.10 1.06
CA ILE A 147 8.52 -2.21 -0.30
C ILE A 147 7.41 -2.71 -1.20
N SER A 148 7.04 -1.92 -2.20
CA SER A 148 6.00 -2.28 -3.14
C SER A 148 6.48 -2.31 -4.58
N ILE A 149 5.85 -3.17 -5.39
CA ILE A 149 6.04 -3.24 -6.82
C ILE A 149 4.71 -3.01 -7.54
N HIS A 150 4.73 -2.08 -8.50
CA HIS A 150 3.57 -1.80 -9.34
C HIS A 150 3.98 -1.56 -10.81
N ALA A 151 3.46 -2.41 -11.71
CA ALA A 151 3.78 -2.40 -13.13
C ALA A 151 5.30 -2.31 -13.44
N GLY A 152 6.10 -3.05 -12.67
CA GLY A 152 7.56 -3.13 -12.84
C GLY A 152 8.37 -2.01 -12.19
N ARG A 153 7.72 -1.06 -11.48
CA ARG A 153 8.41 -0.05 -10.66
C ARG A 153 8.38 -0.45 -9.20
N TRP A 154 9.52 -0.27 -8.53
CA TRP A 154 9.67 -0.46 -7.10
C TRP A 154 9.50 0.87 -6.38
N HIS A 155 8.87 0.81 -5.20
CA HIS A 155 8.68 1.95 -4.32
C HIS A 155 9.02 1.52 -2.89
N VAL A 156 9.71 2.39 -2.17
CA VAL A 156 9.91 2.31 -0.73
C VAL A 156 9.07 3.42 -0.11
N SER A 157 8.24 3.07 0.87
CA SER A 157 7.41 4.02 1.60
C SER A 157 7.43 3.68 3.08
N PHE A 158 7.49 4.68 3.93
CA PHE A 158 7.47 4.54 5.37
C PHE A 158 6.87 5.80 5.99
N ASN A 159 6.45 5.70 7.23
CA ASN A 159 5.98 6.81 8.04
C ASN A 159 6.92 6.96 9.23
N TYR A 160 7.03 8.18 9.75
CA TYR A 160 7.73 8.50 10.98
C TYR A 160 6.89 9.48 11.79
N ASP A 161 7.11 9.50 13.10
CA ASP A 161 6.49 10.45 14.01
C ASP A 161 7.26 11.78 13.92
N ASP A 162 6.59 12.83 13.43
CA ASP A 162 7.16 14.17 13.37
C ASP A 162 7.15 14.87 14.75
N GLY A 163 6.39 14.34 15.71
CA GLY A 163 6.21 14.90 17.04
C GLY A 163 5.21 16.05 17.09
N ILE A 164 4.50 16.31 15.97
CA ILE A 164 3.48 17.35 15.89
C ILE A 164 2.16 16.75 16.36
N GLN A 165 1.60 17.31 17.42
CA GLN A 165 0.28 16.90 17.89
C GLN A 165 -0.79 17.55 17.02
N GLU A 166 -1.54 16.73 16.29
CA GLU A 166 -2.72 17.20 15.55
C GLU A 166 -3.82 17.60 16.56
N PRO A 167 -4.53 18.73 16.31
CA PRO A 167 -5.62 19.16 17.18
C PRO A 167 -6.72 18.10 17.19
N THR A 168 -7.32 17.88 18.36
CA THR A 168 -8.46 16.98 18.47
C THR A 168 -9.72 17.63 17.89
N ASP A 169 -10.75 16.81 17.63
CA ASP A 169 -12.06 17.32 17.22
C ASP A 169 -12.61 18.35 18.24
N LYS A 170 -12.32 18.15 19.53
CA LYS A 170 -12.70 19.07 20.60
C LYS A 170 -11.93 20.39 20.50
N ASP A 171 -10.62 20.34 20.36
CA ASP A 171 -9.80 21.56 20.22
C ASP A 171 -10.22 22.37 18.99
N THR A 172 -10.53 21.67 17.89
CA THR A 172 -11.05 22.27 16.66
C THR A 172 -12.40 22.93 16.89
N THR A 173 -13.31 22.28 17.63
CA THR A 173 -14.62 22.83 17.97
C THR A 173 -14.51 24.06 18.89
N ASP A 174 -13.68 23.97 19.93
CA ASP A 174 -13.45 25.05 20.90
C ASP A 174 -12.80 26.27 20.22
N TRP A 175 -11.99 26.06 19.18
CA TRP A 175 -11.46 27.12 18.32
C TRP A 175 -12.53 27.73 17.42
N LEU A 176 -13.35 26.92 16.74
CA LEU A 176 -14.39 27.39 15.83
C LEU A 176 -15.49 28.21 16.54
N ILE A 177 -15.81 27.91 17.80
CA ILE A 177 -16.83 28.64 18.58
C ILE A 177 -16.43 30.11 18.85
N GLN A 178 -15.15 30.46 18.71
CA GLN A 178 -14.66 31.83 18.97
C GLN A 178 -15.05 32.82 17.85
N PHE A 179 -15.52 32.34 16.70
CA PHE A 179 -15.85 33.15 15.54
C PHE A 179 -17.35 33.35 15.38
N ASP A 180 -17.74 34.50 14.85
CA ASP A 180 -19.14 34.74 14.48
C ASP A 180 -19.53 34.05 13.15
N GLU A 181 -20.82 34.06 12.82
CA GLU A 181 -21.31 33.42 11.59
C GLU A 181 -20.68 34.02 10.31
N ALA A 182 -20.47 35.33 10.27
CA ALA A 182 -19.94 36.01 9.09
C ALA A 182 -18.46 35.66 8.87
N GLU A 183 -17.69 35.53 9.95
CA GLU A 183 -16.30 35.07 9.94
C GLU A 183 -16.21 33.61 9.53
N LEU A 184 -17.02 32.73 10.13
CA LEU A 184 -17.08 31.31 9.77
C LEU A 184 -17.42 31.11 8.29
N ARG A 185 -18.38 31.87 7.75
CA ARG A 185 -18.73 31.82 6.32
C ARG A 185 -17.57 32.23 5.42
N LYS A 186 -16.74 33.21 5.83
CA LYS A 186 -15.53 33.61 5.06
C LYS A 186 -14.43 32.56 5.12
N MET A 187 -14.32 31.82 6.21
CA MET A 187 -13.34 30.74 6.38
C MET A 187 -13.78 29.42 5.74
N THR A 188 -15.08 29.27 5.46
CA THR A 188 -15.65 28.04 4.90
C THR A 188 -15.56 28.06 3.37
N ALA A 189 -14.93 27.04 2.80
CA ALA A 189 -14.98 26.77 1.36
C ALA A 189 -15.91 25.58 1.08
N GLY A 190 -16.93 25.80 0.25
CA GLY A 190 -17.76 24.73 -0.28
C GLY A 190 -17.03 24.00 -1.39
N LEU A 191 -17.00 22.67 -1.33
CA LEU A 191 -16.32 21.83 -2.30
C LEU A 191 -17.32 20.93 -3.03
N ASP A 192 -17.38 21.02 -4.36
CA ASP A 192 -18.18 20.14 -5.22
C ASP A 192 -17.30 19.15 -5.98
N LEU A 193 -17.69 17.88 -5.97
CA LEU A 193 -16.95 16.78 -6.59
C LEU A 193 -17.61 16.37 -7.92
N GLY A 194 -16.92 16.61 -9.03
CA GLY A 194 -17.42 16.33 -10.36
C GLY A 194 -16.71 15.17 -11.07
N VAL A 195 -17.31 14.73 -12.18
CA VAL A 195 -16.73 13.68 -13.06
C VAL A 195 -15.76 14.28 -14.08
N THR A 196 -16.15 15.39 -14.71
CA THR A 196 -15.33 16.08 -15.73
C THR A 196 -14.29 16.97 -15.09
N LEU A 197 -14.74 17.82 -14.15
CA LEU A 197 -13.89 18.60 -13.27
C LEU A 197 -13.87 17.90 -11.90
N PRO A 198 -12.74 17.30 -11.47
CA PRO A 198 -12.67 16.54 -10.23
C PRO A 198 -13.11 17.29 -8.97
N LEU A 199 -12.75 18.57 -8.86
CA LEU A 199 -13.08 19.40 -7.70
C LEU A 199 -13.27 20.87 -8.12
N ALA A 200 -14.38 21.46 -7.67
CA ALA A 200 -14.66 22.89 -7.80
C ALA A 200 -14.92 23.50 -6.42
N GLY A 201 -14.30 24.64 -6.14
CA GLY A 201 -14.51 25.41 -4.91
C GLY A 201 -15.54 26.53 -5.10
N SER A 202 -16.24 26.88 -4.02
CA SER A 202 -17.14 28.04 -3.96
C SER A 202 -16.41 29.38 -4.16
N ASP A 203 -15.09 29.38 -4.05
CA ASP A 203 -14.17 30.48 -4.32
C ASP A 203 -13.73 30.56 -5.80
N TYR A 204 -14.45 29.86 -6.69
CA TYR A 204 -14.18 29.76 -8.13
C TYR A 204 -12.88 29.03 -8.50
N GLN A 205 -12.17 28.44 -7.53
CA GLN A 205 -11.02 27.59 -7.84
C GLN A 205 -11.48 26.27 -8.47
N GLN A 206 -10.74 25.83 -9.48
CA GLN A 206 -11.03 24.60 -10.21
C GLN A 206 -9.79 23.72 -10.24
N PHE A 207 -9.93 22.48 -9.81
CA PHE A 207 -8.84 21.52 -9.79
C PHE A 207 -9.14 20.36 -10.72
N GLY A 208 -8.44 20.37 -11.86
CA GLY A 208 -8.59 19.36 -12.89
C GLY A 208 -7.27 18.95 -13.53
N PHE A 209 -7.39 18.15 -14.58
CA PHE A 209 -6.24 17.77 -15.38
C PHE A 209 -5.86 18.93 -16.29
N SER A 210 -4.56 19.16 -16.45
CA SER A 210 -4.04 20.00 -17.53
C SER A 210 -4.36 19.38 -18.89
N GLU A 211 -4.45 20.20 -19.95
CA GLU A 211 -4.68 19.70 -21.31
C GLU A 211 -3.67 18.62 -21.73
N VAL A 212 -2.41 18.77 -21.30
CA VAL A 212 -1.34 17.80 -21.58
C VAL A 212 -1.61 16.48 -20.87
N GLN A 213 -2.08 16.51 -19.63
CA GLN A 213 -2.47 15.30 -18.90
C GLN A 213 -3.64 14.60 -19.59
N ASP A 214 -4.68 15.33 -20.02
CA ASP A 214 -5.83 14.76 -20.72
C ASP A 214 -5.46 14.11 -22.06
N LYS A 215 -4.71 14.83 -22.90
CA LYS A 215 -4.19 14.29 -24.17
C LYS A 215 -3.40 13.00 -23.94
N ARG A 216 -2.55 12.96 -22.90
CA ARG A 216 -1.77 11.77 -22.54
C ARG A 216 -2.64 10.65 -21.99
N LEU A 217 -3.62 10.94 -21.12
CA LEU A 217 -4.55 9.96 -20.57
C LEU A 217 -5.34 9.26 -21.68
N LEU A 218 -5.90 10.04 -22.62
CA LEU A 218 -6.60 9.51 -23.80
C LEU A 218 -5.69 8.62 -24.66
N ALA A 219 -4.45 9.05 -24.89
CA ALA A 219 -3.47 8.23 -25.62
C ALA A 219 -3.16 6.91 -24.89
N GLN A 220 -2.91 6.95 -23.57
CA GLN A 220 -2.64 5.74 -22.79
C GLN A 220 -3.84 4.79 -22.75
N GLU A 221 -5.07 5.30 -22.68
CA GLU A 221 -6.29 4.50 -22.74
C GLU A 221 -6.44 3.78 -24.07
N ARG A 222 -6.18 4.46 -25.21
CA ARG A 222 -6.14 3.82 -26.54
C ARG A 222 -5.11 2.70 -26.60
N HIS A 223 -3.89 2.95 -26.13
CA HIS A 223 -2.84 1.93 -26.10
C HIS A 223 -3.20 0.77 -25.17
N LYS A 224 -3.77 1.03 -23.99
CA LYS A 224 -4.24 0.01 -23.05
C LYS A 224 -5.22 -0.93 -23.72
N LYS A 225 -6.27 -0.40 -24.37
CA LYS A 225 -7.27 -1.19 -25.10
C LYS A 225 -6.64 -2.05 -26.20
N CYS A 226 -5.73 -1.49 -27.00
CA CYS A 226 -5.01 -2.23 -28.04
C CYS A 226 -4.23 -3.43 -27.46
N TRP A 227 -3.43 -3.19 -26.40
CA TRP A 227 -2.63 -4.24 -25.79
C TRP A 227 -3.46 -5.25 -25.00
N GLN A 228 -4.62 -4.87 -24.45
CA GLN A 228 -5.58 -5.79 -23.84
C GLN A 228 -6.15 -6.76 -24.87
N ARG A 229 -6.57 -6.28 -26.05
CA ARG A 229 -7.04 -7.15 -27.15
C ARG A 229 -5.95 -8.11 -27.61
N ARG A 230 -4.71 -7.62 -27.76
CA ARG A 230 -3.54 -8.47 -28.10
C ARG A 230 -3.25 -9.51 -27.01
N GLN A 231 -3.40 -9.14 -25.73
CA GLN A 231 -3.22 -10.07 -24.62
C GLN A 231 -4.27 -11.18 -24.65
N ALA A 232 -5.54 -10.83 -24.87
CA ALA A 232 -6.65 -11.79 -24.89
C ALA A 232 -6.52 -12.85 -25.99
N ARG A 233 -5.98 -12.48 -27.16
CA ARG A 233 -5.76 -13.38 -28.29
C ARG A 233 -4.52 -14.29 -28.16
N ARG A 234 -3.66 -14.06 -27.16
CA ARG A 234 -2.39 -14.79 -26.99
C ARG A 234 -2.52 -15.90 -25.94
N THR A 235 -1.85 -17.02 -26.18
CA THR A 235 -1.76 -18.12 -25.22
C THR A 235 -1.23 -17.64 -23.88
N LYS A 236 -2.01 -17.84 -22.81
CA LYS A 236 -1.67 -17.43 -21.45
C LYS A 236 -0.32 -18.03 -21.05
N GLY A 237 0.58 -17.18 -20.54
CA GLY A 237 1.93 -17.60 -20.13
C GLY A 237 3.00 -17.50 -21.22
N SER A 238 2.62 -17.45 -22.51
CA SER A 238 3.60 -17.22 -23.60
C SER A 238 4.36 -15.91 -23.43
N ALA A 239 5.57 -15.82 -23.98
CA ALA A 239 6.39 -14.60 -23.94
C ALA A 239 5.63 -13.37 -24.50
N GLY A 240 4.88 -13.58 -25.60
CA GLY A 240 4.01 -12.57 -26.17
C GLY A 240 2.89 -12.13 -25.22
N TRP A 241 2.24 -13.07 -24.53
CA TRP A 241 1.20 -12.76 -23.55
C TRP A 241 1.76 -11.97 -22.36
N VAL A 242 2.93 -12.36 -21.85
CA VAL A 242 3.61 -11.66 -20.75
C VAL A 242 3.99 -10.24 -21.15
N LYS A 243 4.52 -10.04 -22.36
CA LYS A 243 4.81 -8.69 -22.91
C LYS A 243 3.54 -7.83 -22.98
N ALA A 244 2.45 -8.38 -23.52
CA ALA A 244 1.19 -7.66 -23.61
C ALA A 244 0.64 -7.27 -22.23
N LYS A 245 0.64 -8.22 -21.27
CA LYS A 245 0.24 -7.97 -19.88
C LYS A 245 1.05 -6.84 -19.22
N ARG A 246 2.38 -6.84 -19.41
CA ARG A 246 3.26 -5.77 -18.88
C ARG A 246 2.92 -4.40 -19.49
N LYS A 247 2.63 -4.33 -20.79
CA LYS A 247 2.22 -3.09 -21.47
C LYS A 247 0.89 -2.57 -20.93
N VAL A 248 -0.12 -3.45 -20.79
CA VAL A 248 -1.41 -3.09 -20.18
C VAL A 248 -1.22 -2.50 -18.79
N ALA A 249 -0.47 -3.18 -17.92
CA ALA A 249 -0.21 -2.72 -16.55
C ALA A 249 0.49 -1.36 -16.52
N ARG A 250 1.45 -1.12 -17.42
CA ARG A 250 2.16 0.17 -17.53
C ARG A 250 1.21 1.32 -17.89
N TYR A 251 0.33 1.11 -18.87
CA TYR A 251 -0.61 2.14 -19.31
C TYR A 251 -1.68 2.42 -18.25
N GLN A 252 -2.19 1.38 -17.60
CA GLN A 252 -3.11 1.52 -16.48
C GLN A 252 -2.46 2.25 -15.28
N ARG A 253 -1.19 1.95 -14.98
CA ARG A 253 -0.45 2.65 -13.91
C ARG A 253 -0.38 4.15 -14.19
N TYR A 254 -0.01 4.56 -15.41
CA TYR A 254 0.14 5.99 -15.73
C TYR A 254 -1.11 6.79 -15.36
N GLY A 255 -2.30 6.31 -15.72
CA GLY A 255 -3.54 7.01 -15.37
C GLY A 255 -3.80 7.06 -13.86
N ALA A 256 -3.43 6.01 -13.12
CA ALA A 256 -3.54 6.02 -11.66
C ALA A 256 -2.53 6.98 -11.00
N ASP A 257 -1.31 7.08 -11.54
CA ASP A 257 -0.27 7.98 -11.05
C ASP A 257 -0.68 9.44 -11.29
N VAL A 258 -1.19 9.78 -12.48
CA VAL A 258 -1.66 11.15 -12.81
C VAL A 258 -2.82 11.56 -11.90
N ARG A 259 -3.82 10.69 -11.71
CA ARG A 259 -4.94 10.98 -10.81
C ARG A 259 -4.49 11.24 -9.38
N ARG A 260 -3.57 10.40 -8.87
CA ARG A 260 -3.01 10.59 -7.53
C ARG A 260 -2.22 11.89 -7.42
N ASP A 261 -1.42 12.22 -8.43
CA ASP A 261 -0.61 13.44 -8.46
C ASP A 261 -1.49 14.70 -8.40
N VAL A 262 -2.56 14.75 -9.20
CA VAL A 262 -3.54 15.86 -9.15
C VAL A 262 -4.16 15.95 -7.75
N SER A 263 -4.71 14.85 -7.22
CA SER A 263 -5.31 14.86 -5.88
C SER A 263 -4.32 15.30 -4.78
N HIS A 264 -3.06 14.89 -4.88
CA HIS A 264 -2.03 15.27 -3.91
C HIS A 264 -1.65 16.76 -4.02
N LYS A 265 -1.59 17.32 -5.23
CA LYS A 265 -1.32 18.75 -5.43
C LYS A 265 -2.50 19.64 -5.03
N THR A 266 -3.71 19.10 -5.07
CA THR A 266 -4.92 19.83 -4.64
C THR A 266 -5.10 19.83 -3.12
N SER A 267 -4.56 18.84 -2.42
CA SER A 267 -4.71 18.69 -0.96
C SER A 267 -3.51 19.19 -0.14
N CYS A 268 -2.43 19.59 -0.81
CA CYS A 268 -1.21 20.16 -0.20
C CYS A 268 -1.08 21.62 -0.62
#